data_AF-A0A4S8IIE9-F1
#
_entry.id   AF-A0A4S8IIE9-F1
#
_cell.length_a   1.000
_cell.length_b   1.000
_cell.length_c   1.000
_cell.angle_alpha   90.00
_cell.angle_beta   90.00
_cell.angle_gamma   90.00
#
_symmetry.space_group_name_H-M   'P 1'
#
loop_
_entity.id
_entity.type
_entity.pdbx_description
1 polymer ?
#
loop_
_entity_poly.entity_id
_entity_poly.type
_entity_poly.pdbx_seq_one_letter_code
_entity_poly.pdbx_strand_id
1 'polypeptide(L)'
;MTQGGGGGGSEFHLPDEILAVMPTDPYEQLDLARKITSMAIASRVSKLELEAGRLRQSVAEKDRTIADLQEKLAQFDRVFQQTDSSLRAALEENVKLAKERDSLAQTSKKLTRDLTKLEAFKKHLLQSLNEDNTPKQQDPVDIRACDSSTAQASSWKGML
;
A
#
# COMPACT_ATOMS: atom_id res chain seq x y z
N MET A 1 70.82 -24.71 37.86
CA MET A 1 70.13 -26.01 37.64
C MET A 1 68.79 -25.68 36.97
N THR A 2 68.80 -25.50 35.65
CA THR A 2 68.45 -26.50 34.61
C THR A 2 66.97 -26.90 34.64
N GLN A 3 66.19 -26.37 33.70
CA GLN A 3 65.44 -27.22 32.78
C GLN A 3 65.03 -26.41 31.54
N GLY A 4 65.62 -26.77 30.40
CA GLY A 4 65.22 -26.27 29.09
C GLY A 4 63.91 -26.91 28.67
N GLY A 5 62.97 -26.08 28.23
CA GLY A 5 61.74 -26.52 27.58
C GLY A 5 62.08 -27.10 26.21
N GLY A 6 61.96 -28.42 26.09
CA GLY A 6 62.05 -29.12 24.81
C GLY A 6 60.91 -28.68 23.90
N GLY A 7 61.25 -27.87 22.90
CA GLY A 7 60.37 -27.60 21.77
C GLY A 7 60.19 -28.89 20.99
N GLY A 8 58.98 -29.46 21.06
CA GLY A 8 58.54 -30.52 20.16
C GLY A 8 58.43 -29.97 18.74
N GLY A 9 59.56 -29.79 18.07
CA GLY A 9 59.62 -29.64 16.63
C GLY A 9 59.39 -31.02 16.04
N SER A 10 58.23 -31.22 15.42
CA SER A 10 58.07 -32.28 14.43
C SER A 10 59.23 -32.15 13.46
N GLU A 11 60.15 -33.11 13.47
CA GLU A 11 61.35 -33.13 12.64
C GLU A 11 60.91 -33.06 11.18
N PHE A 12 61.13 -31.90 10.54
CA PHE A 12 60.73 -31.68 9.15
C PHE A 12 61.73 -32.41 8.26
N HIS A 13 61.45 -33.67 7.98
CA HIS A 13 62.20 -34.47 7.02
C HIS A 13 61.65 -34.23 5.62
N LEU A 14 62.53 -33.77 4.72
CA LEU A 14 62.23 -33.69 3.30
C LEU A 14 62.39 -35.09 2.69
N PRO A 15 61.49 -35.51 1.78
CA PRO A 15 61.64 -36.78 1.06
C PRO A 15 62.98 -36.85 0.31
N ASP A 16 63.56 -38.06 0.21
CA ASP A 16 64.86 -38.30 -0.44
C ASP A 16 64.88 -37.81 -1.90
N GLU A 17 63.74 -37.87 -2.59
CA GLU A 17 63.60 -37.39 -3.96
C GLU A 17 63.79 -35.86 -4.07
N ILE A 18 63.38 -35.11 -3.03
CA ILE A 18 63.56 -33.65 -2.97
C ILE A 18 64.99 -33.29 -2.57
N LEU A 19 65.60 -34.08 -1.68
CA LEU A 19 67.00 -33.93 -1.31
C LEU A 19 67.93 -34.18 -2.50
N ALA A 20 67.61 -35.17 -3.34
CA ALA A 20 68.40 -35.52 -4.52
C ALA A 20 68.47 -34.40 -5.58
N VAL A 21 67.49 -33.51 -5.64
CA VAL A 21 67.44 -32.38 -6.58
C VAL A 21 67.84 -31.05 -5.94
N MET A 22 68.14 -31.05 -4.64
CA MET A 22 68.53 -29.84 -3.93
C MET A 22 69.96 -29.43 -4.34
N PRO A 23 70.21 -28.15 -4.61
CA PRO A 23 71.58 -27.67 -4.80
C PRO A 23 72.45 -28.05 -3.60
N THR A 24 73.66 -28.54 -3.82
CA THR A 24 74.60 -28.87 -2.74
C THR A 24 75.36 -27.65 -2.23
N ASP A 25 75.43 -26.57 -3.02
CA ASP A 25 76.02 -25.30 -2.60
C ASP A 25 75.05 -24.50 -1.69
N PRO A 26 75.51 -24.03 -0.50
CA PRO A 26 74.65 -23.32 0.44
C PRO A 26 74.05 -22.00 -0.07
N TYR A 27 74.75 -21.27 -0.95
CA TYR A 27 74.25 -20.00 -1.50
C TYR A 27 73.17 -20.25 -2.55
N GLU A 28 73.34 -21.27 -3.38
CA GLU A 28 72.32 -21.72 -4.35
C GLU A 28 71.04 -22.23 -3.66
N GLN A 29 71.17 -22.88 -2.49
CA GLN A 29 70.01 -23.27 -1.67
C GLN A 29 69.24 -22.05 -1.14
N LEU A 30 69.95 -21.02 -0.67
CA LEU A 30 69.33 -19.77 -0.22
C LEU A 30 68.58 -19.08 -1.37
N ASP A 31 69.16 -19.09 -2.57
CA ASP A 31 68.54 -18.54 -3.76
C ASP A 31 67.29 -19.31 -4.18
N LEU A 32 67.31 -20.64 -4.09
CA LEU A 32 66.13 -21.48 -4.29
C LEU A 32 65.03 -21.17 -3.24
N ALA A 33 65.39 -21.08 -1.96
CA ALA A 33 64.45 -20.76 -0.88
C ALA A 33 63.83 -19.35 -1.07
N ARG A 34 64.64 -18.37 -1.48
CA ARG A 34 64.20 -17.03 -1.84
C ARG A 34 63.21 -17.10 -3.00
N LYS A 35 63.52 -17.83 -4.06
CA LYS A 35 62.64 -18.00 -5.23
C LYS A 35 61.30 -18.64 -4.86
N ILE A 36 61.31 -19.71 -4.07
CA ILE A 36 60.10 -20.37 -3.57
C ILE A 36 59.24 -19.38 -2.79
N THR A 37 59.86 -18.63 -1.87
CA THR A 37 59.16 -17.62 -1.07
C THR A 37 58.58 -16.51 -1.95
N SER A 38 59.34 -16.00 -2.92
CA SER A 38 58.87 -15.00 -3.88
C SER A 38 57.68 -15.50 -4.69
N MET A 39 57.71 -16.75 -5.15
CA MET A 39 56.60 -17.36 -5.88
C MET A 39 55.35 -17.53 -4.99
N ALA A 40 55.52 -17.98 -3.75
CA ALA A 40 54.43 -18.13 -2.79
C ALA A 40 53.76 -16.78 -2.48
N ILE A 41 54.56 -15.72 -2.29
CA ILE A 41 54.06 -14.36 -2.08
C ILE A 41 53.34 -13.88 -3.34
N ALA A 42 53.94 -14.01 -4.52
CA ALA A 42 53.32 -13.58 -5.78
C ALA A 42 51.97 -14.29 -6.04
N SER A 43 51.89 -15.60 -5.78
CA SER A 43 50.65 -16.36 -5.87
C SER A 43 49.57 -15.83 -4.91
N ARG A 44 49.95 -15.55 -3.65
CA ARG A 44 49.03 -14.99 -2.66
C ARG A 44 48.56 -13.58 -3.03
N VAL A 45 49.48 -12.74 -3.51
CA VAL A 45 49.16 -11.38 -3.98
C VAL A 45 48.17 -11.45 -5.14
N SER A 46 48.43 -12.28 -6.15
CA SER A 46 47.51 -12.46 -7.28
C SER A 46 46.12 -12.92 -6.86
N LYS A 47 46.02 -13.86 -5.90
CA LYS A 47 44.73 -14.29 -5.35
C LYS A 47 43.98 -13.15 -4.66
N LEU A 48 44.67 -12.35 -3.85
CA LEU A 48 44.08 -11.20 -3.16
C LEU A 48 43.64 -10.11 -4.13
N GLU A 49 44.41 -9.85 -5.20
CA GLU A 49 44.05 -8.89 -6.23
C GLU A 49 42.77 -9.29 -6.98
N LEU A 50 42.65 -10.58 -7.34
CA LEU A 50 41.43 -11.12 -7.94
C LEU A 50 40.22 -10.98 -7.01
N GLU A 51 40.38 -11.32 -5.74
CA GLU A 51 39.31 -11.18 -4.75
C GLU A 51 38.91 -9.72 -4.52
N ALA A 52 39.88 -8.81 -4.41
CA ALA A 52 39.62 -7.39 -4.31
C ALA A 52 38.88 -6.86 -5.56
N GLY A 53 39.26 -7.31 -6.76
CA GLY A 53 38.56 -7.00 -8.00
C GLY A 53 37.10 -7.45 -7.98
N ARG A 54 36.86 -8.71 -7.57
CA ARG A 54 35.51 -9.28 -7.43
C ARG A 54 34.66 -8.52 -6.41
N LEU A 55 35.24 -8.15 -5.26
CA LEU A 55 34.55 -7.38 -4.24
C LEU A 55 34.17 -5.98 -4.74
N ARG A 56 35.09 -5.28 -5.43
CA ARG A 56 34.79 -3.98 -6.05
C ARG A 56 33.67 -4.07 -7.08
N GLN A 57 33.66 -5.11 -7.92
CA GLN A 57 32.58 -5.34 -8.87
C GLN A 57 31.25 -5.54 -8.14
N SER A 58 31.23 -6.37 -7.09
CA SER A 58 30.02 -6.61 -6.30
C SER A 58 29.47 -5.34 -5.63
N VAL A 59 30.35 -4.48 -5.12
CA VAL A 59 29.97 -3.17 -4.58
C VAL A 59 29.33 -2.32 -5.68
N ALA A 60 29.96 -2.20 -6.85
CA ALA A 60 29.41 -1.41 -7.96
C ALA A 60 28.04 -1.94 -8.45
N GLU A 61 27.82 -3.26 -8.45
CA GLU A 61 26.52 -3.85 -8.78
C GLU A 61 25.45 -3.51 -7.74
N LYS A 62 25.81 -3.52 -6.45
CA LYS A 62 24.90 -3.12 -5.36
C LYS A 62 24.59 -1.64 -5.43
N ASP A 63 25.56 -0.77 -5.72
CA ASP A 63 25.34 0.66 -5.87
C ASP A 63 24.37 0.98 -7.02
N ARG A 64 24.49 0.28 -8.15
CA ARG A 64 23.50 0.37 -9.25
C ARG A 64 22.11 -0.03 -8.79
N THR A 65 22.00 -1.16 -8.09
CA THR A 65 20.72 -1.64 -7.56
C THR A 65 20.10 -0.64 -6.57
N ILE A 66 20.92 -0.03 -5.72
CA ILE A 66 20.49 1.01 -4.77
C ILE A 66 19.95 2.22 -5.54
N ALA A 67 20.67 2.70 -6.55
CA ALA A 67 20.23 3.83 -7.37
C ALA A 67 18.88 3.56 -8.05
N ASP A 68 18.72 2.38 -8.66
CA ASP A 68 17.46 1.97 -9.31
C ASP A 68 16.30 1.92 -8.30
N LEU A 69 16.55 1.41 -7.09
CA LEU A 69 15.53 1.35 -6.03
C LEU A 69 15.16 2.75 -5.51
N GLN A 70 16.14 3.65 -5.38
CA GLN A 70 15.91 5.03 -4.99
C GLN A 70 15.08 5.78 -6.05
N GLU A 71 15.34 5.56 -7.34
CA GLU A 71 14.53 6.13 -8.42
C GLU A 71 13.09 5.65 -8.37
N LYS A 72 12.88 4.33 -8.21
CA LYS A 72 11.53 3.74 -8.08
C LYS A 72 10.79 4.27 -6.87
N LEU A 73 11.47 4.44 -5.74
CA LEU A 73 10.87 5.01 -4.53
C LEU A 73 10.44 6.46 -4.77
N ALA A 74 11.31 7.27 -5.39
CA ALA A 74 10.97 8.65 -5.74
C ALA A 74 9.80 8.73 -6.74
N GLN A 75 9.70 7.80 -7.68
CA GLN A 75 8.56 7.69 -8.59
C GLN A 75 7.27 7.35 -7.84
N PHE A 76 7.32 6.36 -6.94
CA PHE A 76 6.18 5.96 -6.13
C PHE A 76 5.69 7.10 -5.25
N ASP A 77 6.60 7.83 -4.58
CA ASP A 77 6.26 8.98 -3.74
C ASP A 77 5.54 10.08 -4.53
N ARG A 78 5.97 10.37 -5.76
CA ARG A 78 5.29 11.34 -6.64
C ARG A 78 3.87 10.89 -6.97
N VAL A 79 3.69 9.63 -7.38
CA VAL A 79 2.37 9.07 -7.72
C VAL A 79 1.46 9.04 -6.50
N PHE A 80 2.00 8.68 -5.33
CA PHE A 80 1.26 8.70 -4.07
C PHE A 80 0.77 10.11 -3.75
N GLN A 81 1.64 11.12 -3.77
CA GLN A 81 1.25 12.51 -3.52
C GLN A 81 0.23 13.04 -4.54
N GLN A 82 0.39 12.69 -5.82
CA GLN A 82 -0.58 13.05 -6.85
C GLN A 82 -1.95 12.40 -6.60
N THR A 83 -1.97 11.12 -6.22
CA THR A 83 -3.21 10.39 -5.95
C THR A 83 -3.89 10.91 -4.68
N ASP A 84 -3.12 11.18 -3.63
CA ASP A 84 -3.61 11.75 -2.36
C ASP A 84 -4.20 13.15 -2.55
N SER A 85 -3.53 14.01 -3.32
CA SER A 85 -4.07 15.35 -3.66
C SER A 85 -5.35 15.25 -4.52
N SER A 86 -5.40 14.34 -5.49
CA SER A 86 -6.60 14.09 -6.28
C SER A 86 -7.76 13.56 -5.44
N LEU A 87 -7.48 12.65 -4.50
CA LEU A 87 -8.47 12.13 -3.55
C LEU A 87 -9.02 13.24 -2.65
N ARG A 88 -8.16 14.11 -2.11
CA ARG A 88 -8.60 15.25 -1.30
C ARG A 88 -9.52 16.19 -2.08
N ALA A 89 -9.17 16.51 -3.33
CA ALA A 89 -10.01 17.34 -4.19
C ALA A 89 -11.37 16.69 -4.46
N ALA A 90 -11.40 15.38 -4.74
CA ALA A 90 -12.64 14.65 -4.96
C ALA A 90 -13.54 14.62 -3.71
N LEU A 91 -12.94 14.49 -2.51
CA LEU A 91 -13.67 14.54 -1.25
C LEU A 91 -14.27 15.93 -1.00
N GLU A 92 -13.52 16.99 -1.25
CA GLU A 92 -14.00 18.37 -1.11
C GLU A 92 -15.19 18.66 -2.04
N GLU A 93 -15.09 18.27 -3.31
CA GLU A 93 -16.19 18.39 -4.26
C GLU A 93 -17.40 17.53 -3.85
N ASN A 94 -17.19 16.34 -3.30
CA ASN A 94 -18.29 15.51 -2.80
C ASN A 94 -19.03 16.20 -1.64
N VAL A 95 -18.31 16.81 -0.69
CA VAL A 95 -18.90 17.58 0.40
C VAL A 95 -19.70 18.77 -0.13
N LYS A 96 -19.20 19.47 -1.14
CA LYS A 96 -19.91 20.58 -1.78
C LYS A 96 -21.20 20.10 -2.46
N LEU A 97 -21.11 19.05 -3.28
CA LEU A 97 -22.27 18.45 -3.94
C LEU A 97 -23.32 17.94 -2.94
N ALA A 98 -22.89 17.39 -1.80
CA ALA A 98 -23.80 16.96 -0.74
C ALA A 98 -24.60 18.15 -0.16
N LYS A 99 -23.94 19.30 0.06
CA LYS A 99 -24.62 20.53 0.53
C LYS A 99 -25.60 21.07 -0.51
N GLU A 100 -25.23 21.06 -1.78
CA GLU A 100 -26.11 21.48 -2.89
C GLU A 100 -27.33 20.56 -3.01
N ARG A 101 -27.12 19.24 -2.94
CA ARG A 101 -28.20 18.24 -2.90
C ARG A 101 -29.16 18.50 -1.75
N ASP A 102 -28.66 18.75 -0.54
CA ASP A 102 -29.50 18.98 0.63
C ASP A 102 -30.30 20.28 0.50
N SER A 103 -29.68 21.33 -0.04
CA SER A 103 -30.36 22.59 -0.35
C SER A 103 -31.48 22.40 -1.37
N LEU A 104 -31.22 21.64 -2.44
CA LEU A 104 -32.22 21.32 -3.47
C LEU A 104 -33.36 20.43 -2.91
N ALA A 105 -33.03 19.48 -2.02
CA ALA A 105 -34.05 18.67 -1.37
C ALA A 105 -34.97 19.52 -0.47
N GLN A 106 -34.44 20.55 0.21
CA GLN A 106 -35.24 21.49 0.98
C GLN A 106 -36.18 22.32 0.10
N THR A 107 -35.71 22.84 -1.04
CA THR A 107 -36.55 23.61 -1.97
C THR A 107 -37.63 22.75 -2.60
N SER A 108 -37.30 21.51 -3.02
CA SER A 108 -38.28 20.53 -3.52
C SER A 108 -39.38 20.22 -2.49
N LYS A 109 -39.01 20.00 -1.23
CA LYS A 109 -39.97 19.80 -0.13
C LYS A 109 -40.85 21.03 0.10
N LYS A 110 -40.31 22.24 -0.04
CA LYS A 110 -41.09 23.47 0.08
C LYS A 110 -42.11 23.57 -1.05
N LEU A 111 -41.66 23.42 -2.30
CA LEU A 111 -42.52 23.49 -3.48
C LEU A 111 -43.63 22.43 -3.44
N THR A 112 -43.33 21.21 -2.98
CA THR A 112 -44.33 20.16 -2.79
C THR A 112 -45.42 20.59 -1.81
N ARG A 113 -45.07 21.23 -0.68
CA ARG A 113 -46.06 21.74 0.28
C ARG A 113 -46.88 22.90 -0.29
N ASP A 114 -46.26 23.76 -1.09
CA ASP A 114 -46.96 24.88 -1.71
C ASP A 114 -47.93 24.38 -2.80
N LEU A 115 -47.55 23.34 -3.54
CA LEU A 115 -48.42 22.66 -4.50
C LEU A 115 -49.63 22.02 -3.82
N THR A 116 -49.45 21.28 -2.71
CA THR A 116 -50.57 20.65 -2.00
C THR A 116 -51.54 21.69 -1.43
N LYS A 117 -51.03 22.82 -0.94
CA LYS A 117 -51.88 23.96 -0.53
C LYS A 117 -52.68 24.53 -1.71
N LEU A 118 -52.04 24.72 -2.86
CA LEU A 118 -52.69 25.24 -4.07
C LEU A 118 -53.77 24.28 -4.58
N GLU A 119 -53.52 22.98 -4.55
CA GLU A 119 -54.50 21.95 -4.89
C GLU A 119 -55.69 21.96 -3.93
N ALA A 120 -55.44 22.11 -2.62
CA ALA A 120 -56.50 22.23 -1.62
C ALA A 120 -57.35 23.49 -1.85
N PHE A 121 -56.71 24.64 -2.10
CA PHE A 121 -57.41 25.89 -2.43
C PHE A 121 -58.26 25.75 -3.70
N LYS A 122 -57.71 25.14 -4.76
CA LYS A 122 -58.45 24.85 -6.00
C LYS A 122 -59.68 24.00 -5.73
N LYS A 123 -59.56 22.92 -4.95
CA LYS A 123 -60.69 22.05 -4.58
C LYS A 123 -61.76 22.83 -3.81
N HIS A 124 -61.35 23.63 -2.84
CA HIS A 124 -62.28 24.44 -2.04
C HIS A 124 -63.02 25.47 -2.91
N LEU A 125 -62.30 26.19 -3.78
CA LEU A 125 -62.90 27.17 -4.69
C LEU A 125 -63.94 26.53 -5.62
N LEU A 126 -63.62 25.36 -6.19
CA LEU A 126 -64.56 24.61 -7.03
C LEU A 126 -65.81 24.18 -6.26
N GLN A 127 -65.66 23.80 -4.98
CA GLN A 127 -66.79 23.46 -4.12
C GLN A 127 -67.68 24.66 -3.84
N SER A 128 -67.11 25.81 -3.48
CA SER A 128 -67.88 27.05 -3.23
C SER A 128 -68.66 27.51 -4.47
N LEU A 129 -68.05 27.46 -5.66
CA LEU A 129 -68.75 27.81 -6.91
C LEU A 129 -69.91 26.84 -7.23
N ASN A 130 -69.80 25.58 -6.83
CA ASN A 130 -70.86 24.60 -7.07
C ASN A 130 -72.01 24.77 -6.06
N GLU A 131 -71.72 25.12 -4.81
CA GLU A 131 -72.72 25.38 -3.77
C GLU A 131 -73.60 26.60 -4.09
N ASP A 132 -73.05 27.66 -4.71
CA ASP A 132 -73.82 28.83 -5.17
C ASP A 132 -74.77 28.55 -6.36
N ASN A 133 -74.60 27.42 -7.06
CA ASN A 133 -75.47 27.01 -8.18
C ASN A 133 -76.55 25.98 -7.78
N THR A 134 -76.60 25.57 -6.52
CA THR A 134 -77.59 24.61 -6.01
C THR A 134 -78.66 25.28 -5.15
N PRO A 135 -79.97 25.17 -5.48
CA PRO A 135 -81.03 25.68 -4.61
C PRO A 135 -81.02 24.93 -3.27
N LYS A 136 -81.05 25.68 -2.16
CA LYS A 136 -81.18 25.16 -0.79
C LYS A 136 -82.50 24.40 -0.64
N GLN A 137 -82.43 23.11 -0.37
CA GLN A 137 -83.58 22.34 0.13
C GLN A 137 -83.21 21.63 1.44
N GLN A 138 -84.10 21.79 2.42
CA GLN A 138 -83.96 21.50 3.84
C GLN A 138 -83.91 19.99 4.18
N ASP A 139 -83.25 19.71 5.32
CA ASP A 139 -83.17 18.50 6.19
C ASP A 139 -84.45 17.66 6.41
N PRO A 140 -84.45 16.54 7.19
CA PRO A 140 -83.39 15.57 7.60
C PRO A 140 -83.88 14.09 7.45
N VAL A 141 -83.08 13.07 7.82
CA VAL A 141 -83.48 11.92 8.70
C VAL A 141 -82.27 10.99 8.94
N ASP A 142 -82.02 10.79 10.23
CA ASP A 142 -81.12 9.86 10.92
C ASP A 142 -81.63 8.39 10.84
N ILE A 143 -80.74 7.38 10.78
CA ILE A 143 -80.94 6.00 11.27
C ILE A 143 -79.58 5.22 11.24
N ARG A 144 -79.03 5.05 12.45
CA ARG A 144 -78.57 3.78 13.08
C ARG A 144 -77.45 2.93 12.42
N ALA A 145 -76.30 2.96 13.11
CA ALA A 145 -75.51 1.86 13.73
C ALA A 145 -75.38 0.44 13.11
N CYS A 146 -74.21 -0.16 13.42
CA CYS A 146 -73.72 -1.54 13.20
C CYS A 146 -72.85 -1.68 11.93
N ASP A 147 -71.68 -2.31 11.93
CA ASP A 147 -71.09 -3.22 12.90
C ASP A 147 -69.57 -3.31 12.72
N SER A 148 -68.94 -3.90 13.72
CA SER A 148 -67.51 -4.09 13.94
C SER A 148 -66.88 -5.25 13.15
N SER A 149 -65.53 -5.32 13.19
CA SER A 149 -64.66 -6.48 12.84
C SER A 149 -64.29 -6.60 11.35
N THR A 150 -63.02 -6.79 10.92
CA THR A 150 -61.95 -7.68 11.43
C THR A 150 -60.53 -7.20 11.05
N ALA A 151 -59.65 -7.15 12.04
CA ALA A 151 -58.42 -7.95 12.20
C ALA A 151 -57.27 -7.98 11.15
N GLN A 152 -56.06 -7.87 11.72
CA GLN A 152 -54.74 -8.45 11.37
C GLN A 152 -54.12 -8.17 9.97
N ALA A 153 -52.95 -7.52 9.86
CA ALA A 153 -51.59 -7.86 10.33
C ALA A 153 -50.75 -8.62 9.27
N SER A 154 -49.44 -8.31 9.30
CA SER A 154 -48.30 -8.93 8.61
C SER A 154 -48.03 -8.45 7.17
N SER A 155 -46.81 -8.37 6.65
CA SER A 155 -45.43 -8.42 7.20
C SER A 155 -44.47 -8.33 6.01
N TRP A 156 -43.19 -8.06 6.33
CA TRP A 156 -41.96 -8.28 5.56
C TRP A 156 -41.61 -7.20 4.51
N LYS A 157 -40.55 -6.38 4.65
CA LYS A 157 -39.12 -6.58 4.96
C LYS A 157 -38.28 -6.79 3.69
N GLY A 158 -37.46 -5.77 3.39
CA GLY A 158 -36.06 -5.85 2.94
C GLY A 158 -35.75 -6.53 1.61
N MET A 159 -35.24 -5.75 0.65
CA MET A 159 -34.40 -6.27 -0.42
C MET A 159 -33.11 -5.45 -0.46
N LEU A 160 -32.00 -6.20 -0.42
CA LEU A 160 -30.63 -5.75 -0.65
C LEU A 160 -30.49 -4.98 -1.96
#